data_AF-A0A2C6CK23-F1
#
_entry.id   AF-A0A2C6CK23-F1
#
_cell.length_a   1.000
_cell.length_b   1.000
_cell.length_c   1.000
_cell.angle_alpha   90.00
_cell.angle_beta   90.00
_cell.angle_gamma   90.00
#
_symmetry.space_group_name_H-M   'P 1'
#
loop_
_entity.id
_entity.type
_entity.pdbx_description
1 polymer ?
#
loop_
_entity_poly.entity_id
_entity_poly.type
_entity_poly.pdbx_seq_one_letter_code
_entity_poly.pdbx_strand_id
1 'polypeptide(L)'
;MMSHLPSLVLVFIFSLSSLSTQVSILESNHLGRAHYRVETLTATYLYDPVAGGFSSILDPDGNDWVAYKDKPWGEYPAAAAASFRGLPNLVFQGDDDGAGHPGHRKCSSQFNNNQIFTQSISGKWAWTWTFHEKYASLEVTDTDAERPYWFLYEGPAGGRYRPKQTSWGTDKSGPNYERFDHFKGSKHSDNYRWFYFNGPDSPYTFWMAQAEADTLSDHYSLLGSEEKGVDSADGMVVAGFGRGISADPQLTGPNTFLIGFYKKQVSTRSRHRAIGRAIRKLLR
;
A
#
# COMPACT_ATOMS: atom_id res chain seq x y z
N MET A 1 63.58 -18.96 44.92
CA MET A 1 62.94 -19.17 43.61
C MET A 1 61.44 -19.16 43.81
N MET A 2 60.77 -18.05 43.49
CA MET A 2 59.33 -18.03 43.24
C MET A 2 59.06 -16.76 42.41
N SER A 3 58.83 -16.97 41.11
CA SER A 3 58.54 -15.95 40.11
C SER A 3 57.02 -15.80 39.98
N HIS A 4 56.49 -14.63 40.32
CA HIS A 4 55.11 -14.26 40.01
C HIS A 4 55.07 -13.53 38.66
N LEU A 5 54.41 -14.14 37.66
CA LEU A 5 53.97 -13.45 36.44
C LEU A 5 52.67 -12.68 36.74
N PRO A 6 52.49 -11.45 36.23
CA PRO A 6 51.20 -10.79 36.26
C PRO A 6 50.34 -11.23 35.05
N SER A 7 49.10 -11.62 35.33
CA SER A 7 48.09 -11.94 34.32
C SER A 7 47.62 -10.67 33.61
N LEU A 8 47.82 -10.62 32.29
CA LEU A 8 47.30 -9.57 31.42
C LEU A 8 45.81 -9.87 31.13
N VAL A 9 44.91 -9.05 31.65
CA VAL A 9 43.48 -9.11 31.31
C VAL A 9 43.26 -8.31 30.02
N LEU A 10 42.99 -9.01 28.92
CA LEU A 10 42.57 -8.39 27.66
C LEU A 10 41.08 -8.05 27.76
N VAL A 11 40.74 -6.76 27.78
CA VAL A 11 39.35 -6.29 27.67
C VAL A 11 39.05 -6.10 26.19
N PHE A 12 38.25 -6.99 25.60
CA PHE A 12 37.67 -6.79 24.27
C PHE A 12 36.49 -5.83 24.38
N ILE A 13 36.68 -4.58 23.95
CA ILE A 13 35.59 -3.62 23.75
C ILE A 13 34.94 -3.95 22.40
N PHE A 14 33.81 -4.67 22.44
CA PHE A 14 32.95 -4.78 21.26
C PHE A 14 32.21 -3.45 21.08
N SER A 15 32.61 -2.66 20.08
CA SER A 15 31.79 -1.56 19.60
C SER A 15 30.58 -2.16 18.88
N LEU A 16 29.44 -2.21 19.56
CA LEU A 16 28.14 -2.41 18.91
C LEU A 16 27.87 -1.20 18.03
N SER A 17 28.25 -1.29 16.75
CA SER A 17 27.77 -0.37 15.73
C SER A 17 26.23 -0.48 15.73
N SER A 18 25.54 0.56 16.18
CA SER A 18 24.09 0.62 15.99
C SER A 18 23.84 0.57 14.48
N LEU A 19 23.22 -0.52 14.00
CA LEU A 19 22.62 -0.53 12.68
C LEU A 19 21.61 0.63 12.68
N SER A 20 22.00 1.76 12.09
CA SER A 20 21.09 2.87 11.84
C SER A 20 19.96 2.30 11.00
N THR A 21 18.77 2.21 11.58
CA THR A 21 17.53 1.78 10.94
C THR A 21 17.07 2.86 9.96
N GLN A 22 17.86 3.08 8.92
CA GLN A 22 17.65 4.18 8.00
C GLN A 22 16.78 3.73 6.83
N VAL A 23 15.77 4.55 6.52
CA VAL A 23 15.06 4.46 5.24
C VAL A 23 16.06 4.72 4.12
N SER A 24 16.13 3.83 3.13
CA SER A 24 16.95 4.02 1.93
C SER A 24 16.04 4.23 0.71
N ILE A 25 16.40 5.18 -0.15
CA ILE A 25 15.76 5.37 -1.45
C ILE A 25 16.86 5.38 -2.50
N LEU A 26 16.74 4.50 -3.49
CA LEU A 26 17.71 4.34 -4.57
C LEU A 26 16.98 4.19 -5.89
N GLU A 27 17.63 4.60 -6.97
CA GLU A 27 17.20 4.24 -8.32
C GLU A 27 17.35 2.73 -8.54
N SER A 28 16.42 2.15 -9.29
CA SER A 28 16.36 0.73 -9.58
C SER A 28 15.66 0.48 -10.92
N ASN A 29 15.67 -0.77 -11.37
CA ASN A 29 14.87 -1.21 -12.51
C ASN A 29 13.88 -2.29 -12.06
N HIS A 30 12.63 -2.14 -12.45
CA HIS A 30 11.58 -3.13 -12.24
C HIS A 30 10.64 -3.11 -13.44
N LEU A 31 10.17 -4.28 -13.88
CA LEU A 31 9.37 -4.44 -15.11
C LEU A 31 10.02 -3.79 -16.36
N GLY A 32 11.36 -3.79 -16.43
CA GLY A 32 12.09 -3.21 -17.56
C GLY A 32 12.09 -1.68 -17.62
N ARG A 33 11.62 -0.98 -16.58
CA ARG A 33 11.62 0.49 -16.50
C ARG A 33 12.18 1.01 -15.17
N ALA A 34 12.58 2.28 -15.17
CA ALA A 34 13.11 2.94 -13.99
C ALA A 34 12.09 2.94 -12.85
N HIS A 35 12.56 2.69 -11.62
CA HIS A 35 11.78 2.72 -10.39
C HIS A 35 12.62 3.32 -9.27
N TYR A 36 11.98 3.91 -8.26
CA TYR A 36 12.62 4.15 -6.97
C TYR A 36 12.36 2.95 -6.06
N ARG A 37 13.43 2.29 -5.62
CA ARG A 37 13.38 1.24 -4.60
C ARG A 37 13.54 1.90 -3.25
N VAL A 38 12.50 1.79 -2.42
CA VAL A 38 12.51 2.29 -1.04
C VAL A 38 12.57 1.10 -0.09
N GLU A 39 13.55 1.06 0.80
CA GLU A 39 13.65 0.04 1.84
C GLU A 39 13.42 0.65 3.21
N THR A 40 12.55 0.01 4.00
CA THR A 40 12.29 0.35 5.39
C THR A 40 12.46 -0.90 6.26
N LEU A 41 12.29 -0.78 7.57
CA LEU A 41 12.37 -1.94 8.47
C LEU A 41 11.26 -2.97 8.18
N THR A 42 10.14 -2.54 7.60
CA THR A 42 8.94 -3.39 7.45
C THR A 42 8.50 -3.61 6.01
N ALA A 43 9.12 -2.97 5.02
CA ALA A 43 8.70 -3.09 3.64
C ALA A 43 9.81 -2.77 2.64
N THR A 44 9.63 -3.26 1.42
CA THR A 44 10.27 -2.69 0.24
C THR A 44 9.20 -2.19 -0.73
N TYR A 45 9.31 -0.93 -1.15
CA TYR A 45 8.41 -0.33 -2.13
C TYR A 45 9.14 -0.19 -3.47
N LEU A 46 8.48 -0.54 -4.57
CA LEU A 46 8.96 -0.23 -5.92
C LEU A 46 8.03 0.81 -6.53
N TYR A 47 8.47 2.06 -6.49
CA TYR A 47 7.73 3.22 -6.95
C TYR A 47 8.05 3.52 -8.42
N ASP A 48 7.04 3.69 -9.24
CA ASP A 48 7.15 4.06 -10.65
C ASP A 48 7.15 5.60 -10.78
N PRO A 49 8.32 6.24 -11.02
CA PRO A 49 8.45 7.69 -10.95
C PRO A 49 7.75 8.44 -12.06
N VAL A 50 7.40 7.79 -13.18
CA VAL A 50 6.67 8.41 -14.29
C VAL A 50 5.16 8.22 -14.19
N ALA A 51 4.73 7.31 -13.31
CA ALA A 51 3.33 7.02 -13.05
C ALA A 51 2.85 7.62 -11.73
N GLY A 52 3.74 7.72 -10.75
CA GLY A 52 3.48 8.29 -9.44
C GLY A 52 2.85 7.30 -8.44
N GLY A 53 3.02 5.99 -8.67
CA GLY A 53 2.45 4.93 -7.83
C GLY A 53 3.38 3.73 -7.66
N PHE A 54 3.05 2.85 -6.73
CA PHE A 54 3.78 1.61 -6.45
C PHE A 54 3.34 0.49 -7.38
N SER A 55 4.30 -0.11 -8.09
CA SER A 55 4.13 -1.36 -8.82
C SER A 55 4.22 -2.58 -7.90
N SER A 56 5.00 -2.45 -6.82
CA SER A 56 5.17 -3.50 -5.80
C SER A 56 5.28 -2.93 -4.40
N ILE A 57 4.72 -3.67 -3.43
CA ILE A 57 4.93 -3.44 -1.99
C ILE A 57 5.22 -4.80 -1.36
N LEU A 58 6.48 -5.06 -1.09
CA LEU A 58 6.96 -6.31 -0.54
C LEU A 58 6.93 -6.24 0.99
N ASP A 59 6.34 -7.25 1.62
CA ASP A 59 6.54 -7.47 3.05
C ASP A 59 7.96 -8.03 3.33
N PRO A 60 8.40 -8.12 4.60
CA PRO A 60 9.75 -8.57 4.92
C PRO A 60 10.05 -10.04 4.52
N ASP A 61 9.03 -10.83 4.20
CA ASP A 61 9.20 -12.21 3.70
C ASP A 61 9.21 -12.23 2.15
N GLY A 62 9.09 -11.07 1.49
CA GLY A 62 9.15 -10.92 0.04
C GLY A 62 7.82 -11.14 -0.69
N ASN A 63 6.70 -11.22 0.03
CA ASN A 63 5.39 -11.33 -0.63
C ASN A 63 4.98 -9.96 -1.19
N ASP A 64 4.62 -9.89 -2.48
CA ASP A 64 4.25 -8.64 -3.14
C ASP A 64 2.75 -8.35 -3.04
N TRP A 65 2.39 -7.41 -2.18
CA TRP A 65 1.00 -7.05 -1.91
C TRP A 65 0.36 -6.21 -3.01
N VAL A 66 1.10 -5.72 -4.00
CA VAL A 66 0.54 -5.06 -5.19
C VAL A 66 0.67 -5.96 -6.41
N ALA A 67 1.87 -6.47 -6.69
CA ALA A 67 2.14 -7.41 -7.78
C ALA A 67 1.59 -6.95 -9.15
N TYR A 68 1.84 -5.68 -9.48
CA TYR A 68 1.48 -5.09 -10.77
C TYR A 68 2.23 -5.76 -11.93
N LYS A 69 1.57 -5.83 -13.08
CA LYS A 69 2.15 -6.27 -14.36
C LYS A 69 1.52 -5.45 -15.47
N ASP A 70 2.29 -5.16 -16.52
CA ASP A 70 1.78 -4.38 -17.66
C ASP A 70 0.66 -5.09 -18.43
N LYS A 71 0.66 -6.44 -18.43
CA LYS A 71 -0.24 -7.22 -19.28
C LYS A 71 -1.01 -8.30 -18.51
N PRO A 72 -2.29 -8.52 -18.85
CA PRO A 72 -3.08 -7.79 -19.87
C PRO A 72 -3.39 -6.34 -19.42
N TRP A 73 -3.45 -5.41 -20.38
CA TRP A 73 -3.64 -3.97 -20.12
C TRP A 73 -5.10 -3.57 -20.35
N GLY A 74 -5.80 -3.16 -19.29
CA GLY A 74 -7.16 -2.59 -19.39
C GLY A 74 -8.25 -3.60 -19.77
N GLU A 75 -7.91 -4.87 -20.01
CA GLU A 75 -8.85 -5.91 -20.41
C GLU A 75 -9.65 -6.41 -19.21
N TYR A 76 -10.89 -5.95 -19.04
CA TYR A 76 -11.74 -6.40 -17.94
C TYR A 76 -12.32 -7.81 -18.22
N PRO A 77 -12.30 -8.76 -17.26
CA PRO A 77 -11.71 -8.66 -15.91
C PRO A 77 -10.24 -9.11 -15.82
N ALA A 78 -9.64 -9.61 -16.91
CA ALA A 78 -8.29 -10.20 -16.92
C ALA A 78 -7.20 -9.31 -16.30
N ALA A 79 -7.29 -7.99 -16.49
CA ALA A 79 -6.38 -6.99 -15.93
C ALA A 79 -6.39 -6.92 -14.39
N ALA A 80 -7.37 -7.53 -13.70
CA ALA A 80 -7.36 -7.68 -12.24
C ALA A 80 -6.20 -8.55 -11.71
N ALA A 81 -5.60 -9.38 -12.57
CA ALA A 81 -4.37 -10.12 -12.27
C ALA A 81 -3.08 -9.38 -12.68
N ALA A 82 -3.21 -8.15 -13.21
CA ALA A 82 -2.13 -7.42 -13.86
C ALA A 82 -2.32 -5.90 -13.78
N SER A 83 -2.72 -5.24 -14.88
CA SER A 83 -2.59 -3.80 -15.05
C SER A 83 -3.56 -2.96 -14.23
N PHE A 84 -4.55 -3.56 -13.56
CA PHE A 84 -5.38 -2.82 -12.61
C PHE A 84 -4.75 -2.71 -11.23
N ARG A 85 -3.76 -3.54 -10.90
CA ARG A 85 -3.11 -3.51 -9.59
C ARG A 85 -2.32 -2.22 -9.40
N GLY A 86 -2.27 -1.71 -8.17
CA GLY A 86 -1.57 -0.47 -7.88
C GLY A 86 -1.95 0.12 -6.54
N LEU A 87 -1.13 1.08 -6.12
CA LEU A 87 -1.40 1.98 -5.01
C LEU A 87 -0.59 3.26 -5.26
N PRO A 88 -1.11 4.48 -5.09
CA PRO A 88 -2.43 4.85 -4.58
C PRO A 88 -3.57 4.91 -5.60
N ASN A 89 -3.29 4.78 -6.91
CA ASN A 89 -4.26 4.95 -8.00
C ASN A 89 -5.16 6.18 -7.80
N LEU A 90 -4.61 7.41 -7.83
CA LEU A 90 -5.34 8.60 -7.36
C LEU A 90 -6.39 9.09 -8.36
N VAL A 91 -5.97 9.35 -9.60
CA VAL A 91 -6.76 10.13 -10.56
C VAL A 91 -7.45 9.22 -11.55
N PHE A 92 -8.77 9.39 -11.67
CA PHE A 92 -9.61 8.66 -12.61
C PHE A 92 -10.32 9.62 -13.58
N GLN A 93 -10.28 9.24 -14.86
CA GLN A 93 -10.81 9.99 -16.00
C GLN A 93 -10.15 11.36 -16.22
N GLY A 94 -10.45 11.97 -17.37
CA GLY A 94 -9.88 13.25 -17.78
C GLY A 94 -8.45 13.14 -18.29
N ASP A 95 -7.79 14.29 -18.45
CA ASP A 95 -6.47 14.37 -19.07
C ASP A 95 -5.36 13.73 -18.23
N ASP A 96 -5.54 13.66 -16.91
CA ASP A 96 -4.60 13.07 -15.95
C ASP A 96 -5.00 11.65 -15.52
N ASP A 97 -5.90 10.98 -16.26
CA ASP A 97 -6.34 9.61 -15.96
C ASP A 97 -5.15 8.65 -15.75
N GLY A 98 -5.16 7.99 -14.58
CA GLY A 98 -4.12 7.09 -14.11
C GLY A 98 -2.91 7.77 -13.45
N ALA A 99 -2.92 9.08 -13.21
CA ALA A 99 -1.92 9.70 -12.34
C ALA A 99 -1.99 9.07 -10.93
N GLY A 100 -0.86 8.55 -10.45
CA GLY A 100 -0.78 7.77 -9.22
C GLY A 100 -1.03 6.26 -9.38
N HIS A 101 -1.29 5.77 -10.60
CA HIS A 101 -1.43 4.34 -10.91
C HIS A 101 -0.20 3.84 -11.71
N PRO A 102 0.50 2.77 -11.27
CA PRO A 102 1.72 2.29 -11.94
C PRO A 102 1.53 1.95 -13.42
N GLY A 103 2.55 2.24 -14.24
CA GLY A 103 2.53 1.98 -15.69
C GLY A 103 1.92 3.07 -16.56
N HIS A 104 1.21 4.02 -15.97
CA HIS A 104 0.88 5.27 -16.63
C HIS A 104 2.13 6.16 -16.78
N ARG A 105 2.09 7.10 -17.73
CA ARG A 105 3.15 8.11 -17.93
C ARG A 105 2.57 9.51 -17.77
N LYS A 106 2.03 9.77 -16.59
CA LYS A 106 1.26 10.99 -16.26
C LYS A 106 1.96 11.89 -15.27
N CYS A 107 3.10 11.47 -14.73
CA CYS A 107 3.78 12.15 -13.64
C CYS A 107 5.28 12.33 -13.90
N SER A 108 5.88 13.21 -13.11
CA SER A 108 7.32 13.29 -12.88
C SER A 108 7.56 13.25 -11.38
N SER A 109 8.56 12.47 -10.95
CA SER A 109 8.85 12.27 -9.53
C SER A 109 10.32 12.40 -9.24
N GLN A 110 10.66 12.92 -8.07
CA GLN A 110 12.03 13.06 -7.58
C GLN A 110 12.07 12.73 -6.09
N PHE A 111 13.15 12.09 -5.63
CA PHE A 111 13.31 11.75 -4.23
C PHE A 111 14.40 12.60 -3.57
N ASN A 112 14.21 12.87 -2.28
CA ASN A 112 15.19 13.52 -1.43
C ASN A 112 15.05 12.94 -0.02
N ASN A 113 16.16 12.49 0.57
CA ASN A 113 16.17 11.80 1.86
C ASN A 113 15.18 10.62 1.89
N ASN A 114 14.17 10.70 2.76
CA ASN A 114 13.12 9.71 2.94
C ASN A 114 11.80 10.12 2.27
N GLN A 115 11.84 11.00 1.26
CA GLN A 115 10.66 11.50 0.58
C GLN A 115 10.73 11.30 -0.93
N ILE A 116 9.57 11.07 -1.55
CA ILE A 116 9.38 11.13 -3.00
C ILE A 116 8.29 12.17 -3.27
N PHE A 117 8.67 13.27 -3.91
CA PHE A 117 7.74 14.26 -4.43
C PHE A 117 7.33 13.87 -5.86
N THR A 118 6.05 14.03 -6.17
CA THR A 118 5.47 13.74 -7.48
C THR A 118 4.51 14.83 -7.90
N GLN A 119 4.57 15.19 -9.18
CA GLN A 119 3.63 16.10 -9.82
C GLN A 119 3.10 15.48 -11.11
N SER A 120 1.81 15.70 -11.43
CA SER A 120 1.29 15.38 -12.76
C SER A 120 1.96 16.24 -13.84
N ILE A 121 2.04 15.74 -15.07
CA ILE A 121 2.61 16.48 -16.21
C ILE A 121 1.79 17.75 -16.49
N SER A 122 0.48 17.73 -16.22
CA SER A 122 -0.40 18.90 -16.31
C SER A 122 -0.10 19.97 -15.25
N GLY A 123 0.59 19.62 -14.17
CA GLY A 123 0.81 20.49 -13.01
C GLY A 123 -0.39 20.63 -12.07
N LYS A 124 -1.52 19.96 -12.35
CA LYS A 124 -2.76 20.07 -11.56
C LYS A 124 -2.78 19.24 -10.28
N TRP A 125 -1.96 18.19 -10.23
CA TRP A 125 -1.89 17.26 -9.10
C TRP A 125 -0.47 17.18 -8.56
N ALA A 126 -0.34 17.16 -7.24
CA ALA A 126 0.93 16.94 -6.59
C ALA A 126 0.76 16.20 -5.27
N TRP A 127 1.73 15.37 -4.94
CA TRP A 127 1.77 14.65 -3.67
C TRP A 127 3.19 14.28 -3.26
N THR A 128 3.36 14.03 -1.97
CA THR A 128 4.63 13.57 -1.39
C THR A 128 4.41 12.30 -0.59
N TRP A 129 5.14 11.25 -0.96
CA TRP A 129 5.34 10.10 -0.07
C TRP A 129 6.48 10.43 0.90
N THR A 130 6.23 10.28 2.20
CA THR A 130 7.25 10.28 3.26
C THR A 130 7.34 8.89 3.87
N PHE A 131 8.56 8.35 3.90
CA PHE A 131 8.82 7.01 4.39
C PHE A 131 9.41 7.07 5.79
N HIS A 132 8.83 6.27 6.69
CA HIS A 132 9.31 6.07 8.04
C HIS A 132 9.77 4.63 8.18
N GLU A 133 10.44 4.30 9.29
CA GLU A 133 10.96 2.94 9.51
C GLU A 133 9.87 1.86 9.39
N LYS A 134 8.63 2.14 9.79
CA LYS A 134 7.56 1.13 9.95
C LYS A 134 6.28 1.41 9.16
N TYR A 135 6.20 2.55 8.48
CA TYR A 135 5.04 2.97 7.71
C TYR A 135 5.46 4.03 6.68
N ALA A 136 4.59 4.33 5.74
CA ALA A 136 4.72 5.47 4.84
C ALA A 136 3.46 6.34 4.92
N SER A 137 3.61 7.64 4.72
CA SER A 137 2.51 8.58 4.58
C SER A 137 2.51 9.22 3.20
N LEU A 138 1.35 9.37 2.60
CA LEU A 138 1.12 10.13 1.39
C LEU A 138 0.39 11.41 1.77
N GLU A 139 0.95 12.57 1.42
CA GLU A 139 0.27 13.85 1.48
C GLU A 139 -0.06 14.30 0.06
N VAL A 140 -1.34 14.38 -0.28
CA VAL A 140 -1.81 15.01 -1.52
C VAL A 140 -1.91 16.51 -1.25
N THR A 141 -1.11 17.31 -1.96
CA THR A 141 -0.98 18.75 -1.70
C THR A 141 -1.73 19.61 -2.70
N ASP A 142 -1.70 19.22 -3.98
CA ASP A 142 -2.41 19.90 -5.06
C ASP A 142 -3.41 18.95 -5.73
N THR A 143 -4.60 19.46 -6.04
CA THR A 143 -5.68 18.74 -6.70
C THR A 143 -6.33 19.61 -7.77
N ASP A 144 -6.81 19.00 -8.85
CA ASP A 144 -7.67 19.70 -9.81
C ASP A 144 -9.00 20.07 -9.14
N ALA A 145 -9.31 21.37 -9.07
CA ALA A 145 -10.51 21.87 -8.39
C ALA A 145 -11.83 21.38 -9.00
N GLU A 146 -11.80 20.94 -10.27
CA GLU A 146 -12.98 20.46 -10.99
C GLU A 146 -13.13 18.93 -10.95
N ARG A 147 -12.17 18.21 -10.34
CA ARG A 147 -12.12 16.76 -10.41
C ARG A 147 -11.85 16.14 -9.04
N PRO A 148 -12.76 15.31 -8.52
CA PRO A 148 -12.47 14.51 -7.35
C PRO A 148 -11.52 13.36 -7.68
N TYR A 149 -10.93 12.76 -6.65
CA TYR A 149 -10.02 11.63 -6.73
C TYR A 149 -10.36 10.59 -5.67
N TRP A 150 -9.60 9.48 -5.62
CA TRP A 150 -9.70 8.48 -4.55
C TRP A 150 -8.32 8.05 -4.09
N PHE A 151 -8.24 7.29 -3.00
CA PHE A 151 -7.02 6.54 -2.64
C PHE A 151 -7.36 5.06 -2.64
N LEU A 152 -6.87 4.33 -3.65
CA LEU A 152 -7.31 2.98 -3.97
C LEU A 152 -6.13 1.98 -3.96
N TYR A 153 -6.26 0.96 -3.12
CA TYR A 153 -5.40 -0.21 -3.09
C TYR A 153 -6.00 -1.32 -3.96
N GLU A 154 -5.20 -1.77 -4.92
CA GLU A 154 -5.54 -2.86 -5.82
C GLU A 154 -4.40 -3.88 -5.84
N GLY A 155 -4.57 -5.00 -5.15
CA GLY A 155 -3.49 -5.99 -5.03
C GLY A 155 -3.87 -7.31 -4.36
N PRO A 156 -3.05 -8.37 -4.53
CA PRO A 156 -3.28 -9.66 -3.90
C PRO A 156 -2.79 -9.66 -2.44
N ALA A 157 -3.72 -9.69 -1.49
CA ALA A 157 -3.38 -9.74 -0.06
C ALA A 157 -2.45 -10.93 0.26
N GLY A 158 -1.26 -10.66 0.79
CA GLY A 158 -0.23 -11.66 1.09
C GLY A 158 0.53 -12.20 -0.13
N GLY A 159 0.55 -11.48 -1.25
CA GLY A 159 1.33 -11.88 -2.43
C GLY A 159 0.60 -12.75 -3.44
N ARG A 160 -0.55 -13.34 -3.06
CA ARG A 160 -1.31 -14.25 -3.91
C ARG A 160 -2.81 -14.09 -3.70
N TYR A 161 -3.57 -14.17 -4.79
CA TYR A 161 -5.02 -14.13 -4.71
C TYR A 161 -5.57 -15.42 -4.10
N ARG A 162 -6.02 -15.33 -2.85
CA ARG A 162 -6.57 -16.44 -2.05
C ARG A 162 -7.89 -16.04 -1.39
N PRO A 163 -8.93 -15.70 -2.18
CA PRO A 163 -10.13 -15.01 -1.71
C PRO A 163 -10.90 -15.77 -0.61
N LYS A 164 -10.82 -17.11 -0.56
CA LYS A 164 -11.46 -17.93 0.48
C LYS A 164 -10.77 -17.86 1.84
N GLN A 165 -9.54 -17.37 1.88
CA GLN A 165 -8.68 -17.32 3.07
C GLN A 165 -8.24 -15.88 3.40
N THR A 166 -8.42 -14.96 2.47
CA THR A 166 -8.26 -13.52 2.70
C THR A 166 -9.30 -13.04 3.71
N SER A 167 -8.86 -12.31 4.72
CA SER A 167 -9.73 -11.58 5.64
C SER A 167 -9.37 -10.11 5.66
N TRP A 168 -10.31 -9.29 6.08
CA TRP A 168 -10.16 -7.85 6.13
C TRP A 168 -10.78 -7.30 7.41
N GLY A 169 -10.61 -6.01 7.68
CA GLY A 169 -11.30 -5.33 8.77
C GLY A 169 -11.09 -3.83 8.68
N THR A 170 -11.91 -3.10 9.42
CA THR A 170 -11.94 -1.63 9.43
C THR A 170 -12.02 -1.09 10.85
N ASP A 171 -12.01 0.22 11.00
CA ASP A 171 -12.22 0.88 12.29
C ASP A 171 -13.55 0.56 12.96
N LYS A 172 -14.52 0.07 12.17
CA LYS A 172 -15.85 -0.33 12.65
C LYS A 172 -15.94 -1.80 13.07
N SER A 173 -15.27 -2.71 12.36
CA SER A 173 -15.37 -4.15 12.67
C SER A 173 -14.23 -5.00 12.10
N GLY A 174 -14.03 -6.18 12.67
CA GLY A 174 -13.15 -7.20 12.11
C GLY A 174 -12.64 -8.24 13.13
N PRO A 175 -11.95 -9.29 12.67
CA PRO A 175 -11.77 -9.64 11.25
C PRO A 175 -13.05 -10.13 10.59
N ASN A 176 -13.22 -9.77 9.32
CA ASN A 176 -14.31 -10.16 8.44
C ASN A 176 -13.78 -11.11 7.35
N TYR A 177 -14.58 -12.11 7.00
CA TYR A 177 -14.26 -13.13 5.98
C TYR A 177 -15.27 -13.12 4.82
N GLU A 178 -16.18 -12.14 4.82
CA GLU A 178 -17.17 -11.99 3.77
C GLU A 178 -16.49 -11.61 2.45
N ARG A 179 -16.98 -12.23 1.36
CA ARG A 179 -16.44 -12.09 0.00
C ARG A 179 -17.44 -11.34 -0.86
N PHE A 180 -17.13 -10.08 -1.17
CA PHE A 180 -17.91 -9.26 -2.08
C PHE A 180 -17.35 -9.42 -3.50
N ASP A 181 -18.07 -10.15 -4.36
CA ASP A 181 -17.67 -10.44 -5.74
C ASP A 181 -17.92 -9.22 -6.64
N HIS A 182 -16.87 -8.43 -6.87
CA HIS A 182 -16.95 -7.20 -7.67
C HIS A 182 -17.46 -7.47 -9.09
N PHE A 183 -17.04 -8.58 -9.69
CA PHE A 183 -17.42 -8.94 -11.06
C PHE A 183 -18.93 -9.14 -11.18
N LYS A 184 -19.54 -9.72 -10.15
CA LYS A 184 -21.00 -9.95 -10.07
C LYS A 184 -21.77 -8.78 -9.44
N GLY A 185 -21.13 -7.62 -9.28
CA GLY A 185 -21.74 -6.41 -8.73
C GLY A 185 -21.90 -6.39 -7.21
N SER A 186 -21.33 -7.36 -6.49
CA SER A 186 -21.33 -7.38 -5.03
C SER A 186 -20.16 -6.55 -4.50
N LYS A 187 -20.48 -5.53 -3.70
CA LYS A 187 -19.53 -4.55 -3.16
C LYS A 187 -19.91 -4.24 -1.72
N HIS A 188 -18.92 -3.87 -0.91
CA HIS A 188 -19.14 -3.33 0.42
C HIS A 188 -18.76 -1.86 0.45
N SER A 189 -19.66 -1.03 0.97
CA SER A 189 -19.44 0.41 1.11
C SER A 189 -19.96 0.91 2.46
N ASP A 190 -19.19 1.80 3.04
CA ASP A 190 -19.46 2.57 4.27
C ASP A 190 -18.38 3.66 4.36
N ASN A 191 -18.34 4.48 5.41
CA ASN A 191 -17.20 5.38 5.67
C ASN A 191 -16.24 4.78 6.72
N TYR A 192 -14.94 4.72 6.44
CA TYR A 192 -13.94 4.10 7.32
C TYR A 192 -12.73 5.00 7.52
N ARG A 193 -12.14 4.91 8.70
CA ARG A 193 -10.87 5.59 8.97
C ARG A 193 -9.65 4.77 8.58
N TRP A 194 -9.78 3.44 8.56
CA TRP A 194 -8.71 2.53 8.14
C TRP A 194 -9.24 1.18 7.71
N PHE A 195 -8.44 0.50 6.88
CA PHE A 195 -8.59 -0.89 6.48
C PHE A 195 -7.36 -1.70 6.89
N TYR A 196 -7.53 -3.00 7.09
CA TYR A 196 -6.43 -3.96 7.00
C TYR A 196 -6.83 -5.20 6.22
N PHE A 197 -5.82 -5.91 5.70
CA PHE A 197 -5.97 -7.13 4.92
C PHE A 197 -4.97 -8.18 5.38
N ASN A 198 -5.44 -9.41 5.50
CA ASN A 198 -4.65 -10.58 5.80
C ASN A 198 -4.62 -11.49 4.56
N GLY A 199 -3.44 -11.87 4.11
CA GLY A 199 -3.27 -12.98 3.16
C GLY A 199 -2.86 -14.26 3.90
N PRO A 200 -3.28 -15.47 3.45
CA PRO A 200 -2.97 -16.72 4.14
C PRO A 200 -1.48 -17.07 4.15
N ASP A 201 -0.74 -16.61 3.15
CA ASP A 201 0.65 -16.99 2.89
C ASP A 201 1.67 -16.05 3.58
N SER A 202 1.20 -15.07 4.37
CA SER A 202 2.05 -14.06 5.01
C SER A 202 1.76 -13.94 6.51
N PRO A 203 2.76 -13.84 7.39
CA PRO A 203 2.54 -13.51 8.80
C PRO A 203 2.20 -12.02 9.00
N TYR A 204 2.28 -11.22 7.95
CA TYR A 204 2.01 -9.77 7.97
C TYR A 204 0.58 -9.46 7.58
N THR A 205 0.10 -8.34 8.12
CA THR A 205 -1.17 -7.72 7.77
C THR A 205 -0.86 -6.36 7.16
N PHE A 206 -1.25 -6.14 5.91
CA PHE A 206 -1.19 -4.82 5.29
C PHE A 206 -2.32 -3.96 5.82
N TRP A 207 -2.07 -2.68 6.09
CA TRP A 207 -3.08 -1.73 6.51
C TRP A 207 -2.91 -0.40 5.78
N MET A 208 -4.04 0.30 5.62
CA MET A 208 -4.11 1.65 5.06
C MET A 208 -5.08 2.48 5.89
N ALA A 209 -4.82 3.78 6.02
CA ALA A 209 -5.61 4.69 6.84
C ALA A 209 -5.68 6.08 6.21
N GLN A 210 -6.75 6.80 6.49
CA GLN A 210 -6.84 8.24 6.28
C GLN A 210 -6.58 8.98 7.60
N ALA A 211 -5.76 10.04 7.55
CA ALA A 211 -5.39 10.85 8.71
C ALA A 211 -6.63 11.46 9.37
N GLU A 212 -7.39 12.18 8.53
CA GLU A 212 -8.66 12.79 8.88
C GLU A 212 -9.82 11.85 8.59
N ALA A 213 -10.85 11.91 9.44
CA ALA A 213 -12.08 11.17 9.19
C ALA A 213 -13.03 12.01 8.34
N ASP A 214 -13.74 11.37 7.43
CA ASP A 214 -14.78 12.00 6.62
C ASP A 214 -16.11 11.20 6.68
N THR A 215 -17.06 11.63 5.86
CA THR A 215 -18.35 10.96 5.66
C THR A 215 -18.49 10.41 4.25
N LEU A 216 -17.39 10.29 3.50
CA LEU A 216 -17.42 9.84 2.11
C LEU A 216 -17.57 8.32 2.07
N SER A 217 -18.05 7.82 0.93
CA SER A 217 -18.16 6.38 0.73
C SER A 217 -16.80 5.81 0.41
N ASP A 218 -16.44 4.79 1.16
CA ASP A 218 -15.29 3.95 0.91
C ASP A 218 -15.77 2.62 0.33
N HIS A 219 -14.82 1.86 -0.21
CA HIS A 219 -15.13 0.67 -0.98
C HIS A 219 -14.26 -0.50 -0.52
N TYR A 220 -14.86 -1.69 -0.45
CA TYR A 220 -14.17 -2.97 -0.38
C TYR A 220 -14.83 -4.01 -1.28
N SER A 221 -14.03 -4.74 -2.06
CA SER A 221 -14.46 -5.93 -2.78
C SER A 221 -13.27 -6.82 -3.19
N LEU A 222 -13.58 -7.98 -3.76
CA LEU A 222 -12.63 -8.85 -4.44
C LEU A 222 -12.98 -8.90 -5.93
N LEU A 223 -12.01 -8.64 -6.79
CA LEU A 223 -12.16 -8.75 -8.24
C LEU A 223 -11.28 -9.89 -8.76
N GLY A 224 -11.89 -10.96 -9.24
CA GLY A 224 -11.17 -12.04 -9.92
C GLY A 224 -10.91 -11.72 -11.38
N SER A 225 -9.89 -12.35 -11.96
CA SER A 225 -9.43 -12.09 -13.33
C SER A 225 -10.17 -12.88 -14.43
N GLU A 226 -11.28 -13.51 -14.11
CA GLU A 226 -12.08 -14.33 -15.05
C GLU A 226 -13.56 -14.11 -14.75
N GLU A 227 -14.45 -14.54 -15.66
CA GLU A 227 -15.90 -14.44 -15.46
C GLU A 227 -16.44 -15.25 -14.27
N LYS A 228 -15.60 -16.13 -13.69
CA LYS A 228 -15.89 -16.82 -12.44
C LYS A 228 -15.99 -15.87 -11.24
N GLY A 229 -15.52 -14.63 -11.39
CA GLY A 229 -15.54 -13.61 -10.35
C GLY A 229 -14.62 -13.99 -9.20
N VAL A 230 -15.11 -13.94 -7.97
CA VAL A 230 -14.28 -14.20 -6.77
C VAL A 230 -13.70 -15.61 -6.69
N ASP A 231 -14.12 -16.54 -7.54
CA ASP A 231 -13.56 -17.90 -7.60
C ASP A 231 -12.51 -18.09 -8.72
N SER A 232 -12.07 -17.01 -9.37
CA SER A 232 -10.94 -17.01 -10.31
C SER A 232 -9.64 -17.47 -9.65
N ALA A 233 -8.71 -18.00 -10.47
CA ALA A 233 -7.40 -18.44 -9.99
C ALA A 233 -6.50 -17.28 -9.55
N ASP A 234 -6.71 -16.09 -10.12
CA ASP A 234 -6.01 -14.86 -9.78
C ASP A 234 -6.99 -13.67 -9.76
N GLY A 235 -6.54 -12.54 -9.23
CA GLY A 235 -7.36 -11.35 -8.99
C GLY A 235 -6.75 -10.44 -7.94
N MET A 236 -7.57 -9.59 -7.33
CA MET A 236 -7.11 -8.60 -6.36
C MET A 236 -8.18 -8.25 -5.33
N VAL A 237 -7.72 -7.73 -4.19
CA VAL A 237 -8.53 -6.86 -3.33
C VAL A 237 -8.65 -5.52 -4.03
N VAL A 238 -9.84 -4.92 -3.99
CA VAL A 238 -10.08 -3.53 -4.38
C VAL A 238 -10.62 -2.84 -3.14
N ALA A 239 -9.81 -1.97 -2.53
CA ALA A 239 -10.20 -1.27 -1.32
C ALA A 239 -9.68 0.17 -1.31
N GLY A 240 -10.51 1.14 -0.96
CA GLY A 240 -10.09 2.53 -1.07
C GLY A 240 -11.01 3.52 -0.39
N PHE A 241 -10.44 4.70 -0.17
CA PHE A 241 -11.14 5.85 0.40
C PHE A 241 -11.73 6.73 -0.70
N GLY A 242 -12.95 7.24 -0.49
CA GLY A 242 -13.61 8.17 -1.41
C GLY A 242 -13.98 7.57 -2.76
N ARG A 243 -14.40 6.29 -2.79
CA ARG A 243 -14.91 5.62 -3.99
C ARG A 243 -16.39 5.28 -3.81
N GLY A 244 -17.23 6.01 -4.54
CA GLY A 244 -18.68 5.78 -4.59
C GLY A 244 -19.05 4.43 -5.23
N ILE A 245 -20.29 4.01 -5.01
CA ILE A 245 -20.82 2.69 -5.42
C ILE A 245 -20.72 2.43 -6.93
N SER A 246 -20.83 3.49 -7.75
CA SER A 246 -20.72 3.43 -9.22
C SER A 246 -19.30 3.68 -9.72
N ALA A 247 -18.29 3.58 -8.86
CA ALA A 247 -16.91 3.94 -9.14
C ALA A 247 -16.72 5.42 -9.50
N ASP A 248 -17.39 6.29 -8.73
CA ASP A 248 -17.20 7.74 -8.79
C ASP A 248 -16.20 8.17 -7.69
N PRO A 249 -15.12 8.90 -8.03
CA PRO A 249 -14.24 9.49 -7.03
C PRO A 249 -14.95 10.58 -6.22
N GLN A 250 -14.61 10.72 -4.94
CA GLN A 250 -15.29 11.65 -4.02
C GLN A 250 -14.36 12.56 -3.21
N LEU A 251 -13.07 12.24 -3.10
CA LEU A 251 -12.13 13.08 -2.36
C LEU A 251 -11.82 14.35 -3.14
N THR A 252 -11.70 15.47 -2.44
CA THR A 252 -11.30 16.77 -2.99
C THR A 252 -10.34 17.45 -2.05
N GLY A 253 -9.52 18.37 -2.58
CA GLY A 253 -8.54 19.12 -1.80
C GLY A 253 -7.45 18.24 -1.17
N PRO A 254 -6.61 18.83 -0.31
CA PRO A 254 -5.51 18.11 0.33
C PRO A 254 -5.99 17.01 1.28
N ASN A 255 -5.38 15.83 1.23
CA ASN A 255 -5.61 14.73 2.16
C ASN A 255 -4.32 13.99 2.49
N THR A 256 -4.27 13.36 3.66
CA THR A 256 -3.14 12.53 4.09
C THR A 256 -3.57 11.08 4.34
N PHE A 257 -2.82 10.15 3.77
CA PHE A 257 -3.02 8.70 3.93
C PHE A 257 -1.78 8.04 4.50
N LEU A 258 -1.96 6.93 5.22
CA LEU A 258 -0.87 6.15 5.79
C LEU A 258 -1.02 4.70 5.37
N ILE A 259 0.11 4.02 5.15
CA ILE A 259 0.17 2.59 4.88
C ILE A 259 1.28 1.91 5.66
N GLY A 260 1.13 0.62 5.94
CA GLY A 260 2.21 -0.16 6.51
C GLY A 260 1.87 -1.62 6.75
N PHE A 261 2.78 -2.31 7.43
CA PHE A 261 2.60 -3.70 7.82
C PHE A 261 2.53 -3.86 9.34
N TYR A 262 1.71 -4.81 9.77
CA TYR A 262 1.67 -5.30 11.14
C TYR A 262 2.11 -6.76 11.15
N LYS A 263 3.19 -7.10 11.89
CA LYS A 263 3.80 -8.46 11.93
C LYS A 263 2.97 -9.48 12.73
N LYS A 264 1.64 -9.52 12.54
CA LYS A 264 0.75 -10.58 13.04
C LYS A 264 -0.53 -10.59 12.21
N GLN A 265 -0.86 -11.76 11.68
CA GLN A 265 -2.19 -12.08 11.18
C GLN A 265 -3.31 -11.70 12.16
N VAL A 266 -4.26 -10.88 11.72
CA VAL A 266 -5.38 -10.41 12.53
C VAL A 266 -6.55 -11.38 12.43
N SER A 267 -6.47 -12.50 13.16
CA SER A 267 -7.47 -13.59 13.11
C SER A 267 -8.46 -13.61 14.29
N THR A 268 -8.31 -12.71 15.26
CA THR A 268 -9.17 -12.65 16.45
C THR A 268 -9.58 -11.22 16.79
N ARG A 269 -10.69 -11.06 17.52
CA ARG A 269 -11.14 -9.75 18.03
C ARG A 269 -10.09 -9.05 18.90
N SER A 270 -9.27 -9.81 19.63
CA SER A 270 -8.18 -9.25 20.43
C SER A 270 -7.08 -8.64 19.56
N ARG A 271 -6.68 -9.35 18.49
CA ARG A 271 -5.71 -8.84 17.52
C ARG A 271 -6.27 -7.67 16.72
N HIS A 272 -7.56 -7.68 16.38
CA HIS A 272 -8.25 -6.55 15.75
C HIS A 272 -8.16 -5.28 16.62
N ARG A 273 -8.46 -5.38 17.92
CA ARG A 273 -8.27 -4.26 18.85
C ARG A 273 -6.82 -3.82 18.96
N ALA A 274 -5.86 -4.75 18.85
CA ALA A 274 -4.44 -4.45 18.94
C ALA A 274 -3.94 -3.65 17.73
N ILE A 275 -4.24 -4.08 16.51
CA ILE A 275 -3.89 -3.33 15.30
C ILE A 275 -4.61 -1.98 15.25
N GLY A 276 -5.90 -1.93 15.62
CA GLY A 276 -6.64 -0.67 15.67
C GLY A 276 -6.10 0.32 16.70
N ARG A 277 -5.48 -0.13 17.79
CA ARG A 277 -4.72 0.74 18.71
C ARG A 277 -3.40 1.21 18.11
N ALA A 278 -2.72 0.37 17.34
CA ALA A 278 -1.46 0.73 16.68
C ALA A 278 -1.70 1.81 15.62
N ILE A 279 -2.68 1.61 14.74
CA ILE A 279 -3.05 2.58 13.69
C ILE A 279 -3.48 3.91 14.34
N ARG A 280 -4.38 3.90 15.33
CA ARG A 280 -4.82 5.13 16.01
C ARG A 280 -3.72 5.89 16.76
N LYS A 281 -2.56 5.29 17.02
CA LYS A 281 -1.41 6.03 17.57
C LYS A 281 -0.69 6.86 16.50
N LEU A 282 -0.78 6.46 15.24
CA LEU A 282 -0.20 7.16 14.09
C LEU A 282 -1.13 8.28 13.58
N LEU A 283 -2.44 8.15 13.80
CA LEU A 283 -3.46 9.12 13.38
C LEU A 283 -3.77 10.21 14.45
N ARG A 284 -2.83 10.43 15.38
CA ARG A 284 -3.00 11.34 16.53
C ARG A 284 -2.09 12.54 16.42
#